data_AF-B5HI30-F1
#
_entry.id   AF-B5HI30-F1
#
_cell.length_a   1.000
_cell.length_b   1.000
_cell.length_c   1.000
_cell.angle_alpha   90.00
_cell.angle_beta   90.00
_cell.angle_gamma   90.00
#
_symmetry.space_group_name_H-M   'P 1'
#
loop_
_entity.id
_entity.type
_entity.pdbx_description
1 polymer ?
#
loop_
_entity_poly.entity_id
_entity_poly.type
_entity_poly.pdbx_seq_one_letter_code
_entity_poly.pdbx_strand_id
1 'polypeptide(L)'
;MPSIIKREHVNPFVRPGPNGLPELPRHPGEPPMHARIWTVRATATAAALTFVAALPVASAHADTTQAATTAQTLSVDYDTWLRDVAAVVAEARPYIEQRTADASGEKQAIVLDIDNTSLETHFHPFWKLPTPAIQEMRELARYADSRGVAVFFVTARPGIIHSLTDWNLKQTGYPVDGLYVRDLPDLFGEVSAYKTEKRAEIEAKGYTIIANIGNNTTDLVGGHAERTFKLPDYDGQLS
;
A
#
# COMPACT_ATOMS: atom_id res chain seq x y z
N MET A 1 -30.09 -58.41 16.70
CA MET A 1 -30.48 -57.89 18.04
C MET A 1 -29.81 -56.53 18.26
N PRO A 2 -30.46 -55.56 18.92
CA PRO A 2 -31.16 -54.49 18.20
C PRO A 2 -30.62 -53.06 18.42
N SER A 3 -31.08 -52.21 17.49
CA SER A 3 -31.26 -50.76 17.50
C SER A 3 -31.56 -50.10 18.86
N ILE A 4 -30.95 -48.94 19.14
CA ILE A 4 -31.58 -47.87 19.94
C ILE A 4 -31.29 -46.50 19.31
N ILE A 5 -32.36 -45.90 18.79
CA ILE A 5 -32.58 -44.50 18.47
C ILE A 5 -33.14 -43.80 19.72
N LYS A 6 -32.64 -42.61 20.08
CA LYS A 6 -33.38 -41.55 20.81
C LYS A 6 -32.83 -40.19 20.34
N ARG A 7 -33.54 -39.51 19.44
CA ARG A 7 -34.67 -38.56 19.63
C ARG A 7 -34.22 -37.15 20.03
N GLU A 8 -34.69 -36.23 19.20
CA GLU A 8 -34.57 -34.79 19.19
C GLU A 8 -35.13 -34.11 20.44
N HIS A 9 -34.61 -32.92 20.74
CA HIS A 9 -35.43 -31.80 21.21
C HIS A 9 -35.09 -30.55 20.41
N VAL A 10 -36.13 -29.95 19.83
CA VAL A 10 -36.11 -28.75 19.02
C VAL A 10 -36.92 -27.67 19.75
N ASN A 11 -36.36 -26.44 19.73
CA ASN A 11 -37.01 -25.12 19.78
C ASN A 11 -37.65 -24.58 21.09
N PRO A 12 -37.91 -23.24 21.21
CA PRO A 12 -37.74 -22.15 20.22
C PRO A 12 -37.17 -20.78 20.74
N PHE A 13 -36.57 -20.02 19.81
CA PHE A 13 -36.84 -18.58 19.51
C PHE A 13 -36.68 -17.49 20.61
N VAL A 14 -35.67 -16.63 20.49
CA VAL A 14 -35.73 -15.18 20.84
C VAL A 14 -35.01 -14.36 19.76
N ARG A 15 -35.64 -13.24 19.36
CA ARG A 15 -35.44 -12.43 18.16
C ARG A 15 -34.27 -11.42 18.25
N PRO A 16 -33.73 -10.94 17.11
CA PRO A 16 -32.82 -9.80 17.07
C PRO A 16 -33.57 -8.45 17.14
N GLY A 17 -33.01 -7.48 17.86
CA GLY A 17 -33.51 -6.09 17.93
C GLY A 17 -32.99 -5.22 16.76
N PRO A 18 -33.72 -4.16 16.38
CA PRO A 18 -33.35 -3.31 15.25
C PRO A 18 -32.43 -2.15 15.68
N ASN A 19 -31.42 -1.86 14.85
CA ASN A 19 -30.59 -0.64 14.82
C ASN A 19 -29.62 -0.40 16.00
N GLY A 20 -28.44 -1.04 15.94
CA GLY A 20 -27.31 -0.78 16.83
C GLY A 20 -26.48 0.45 16.45
N LEU A 21 -26.94 1.64 16.83
CA LEU A 21 -26.11 2.86 16.86
C LEU A 21 -26.00 3.38 18.30
N PRO A 22 -24.80 3.69 18.81
CA PRO A 22 -24.63 4.32 20.12
C PRO A 22 -24.98 5.82 20.06
N GLU A 23 -25.81 6.27 21.01
CA GLU A 23 -26.26 7.65 21.19
C GLU A 23 -25.29 8.41 22.14
N LEU A 24 -24.75 9.54 21.69
CA LEU A 24 -23.84 10.39 22.48
C LEU A 24 -24.63 11.43 23.33
N PRO A 25 -24.24 11.71 24.58
CA PRO A 25 -24.92 12.68 25.43
C PRO A 25 -24.58 14.13 25.04
N ARG A 26 -25.60 14.99 24.97
CA ARG A 26 -25.46 16.46 24.83
C ARG A 26 -25.23 17.12 26.19
N HIS A 27 -24.26 18.02 26.27
CA HIS A 27 -24.10 18.98 27.37
C HIS A 27 -24.92 20.25 27.14
N PRO A 28 -25.57 20.82 28.17
CA PRO A 28 -26.27 22.10 28.09
C PRO A 28 -25.45 23.25 28.71
N GLY A 29 -25.57 24.44 28.10
CA GLY A 29 -25.37 25.72 28.78
C GLY A 29 -24.20 26.57 28.28
N GLU A 30 -24.51 27.64 27.55
CA GLU A 30 -24.15 29.02 27.95
C GLU A 30 -24.94 30.07 27.13
N PRO A 31 -25.47 31.14 27.78
CA PRO A 31 -26.30 32.19 27.17
C PRO A 31 -25.48 33.37 26.56
N PRO A 32 -26.12 34.26 25.77
CA PRO A 32 -25.42 35.23 24.92
C PRO A 32 -24.95 36.48 25.67
N MET A 33 -23.77 37.00 25.30
CA MET A 33 -23.28 38.28 25.79
C MET A 33 -23.98 39.46 25.11
N HIS A 34 -24.64 40.27 25.94
CA HIS A 34 -25.12 41.61 25.62
C HIS A 34 -23.96 42.62 25.55
N ALA A 35 -24.06 43.48 24.52
CA ALA A 35 -23.80 44.91 24.51
C ALA A 35 -22.55 45.46 25.23
N ARG A 36 -21.75 46.26 24.51
CA ARG A 36 -21.53 47.66 24.90
C ARG A 36 -20.91 48.49 23.78
N ILE A 37 -21.71 49.46 23.36
CA ILE A 37 -21.36 50.63 22.55
C ILE A 37 -20.40 51.50 23.37
N TRP A 38 -19.29 51.92 22.76
CA TRP A 38 -18.56 53.12 23.18
C TRP A 38 -18.39 54.03 21.98
N THR A 39 -19.20 55.10 22.00
CA THR A 39 -19.08 56.28 21.16
C THR A 39 -17.89 57.11 21.63
N VAL A 40 -16.98 57.46 20.72
CA VAL A 40 -16.16 58.68 20.85
C VAL A 40 -16.39 59.50 19.59
N ARG A 41 -17.02 60.66 19.80
CA ARG A 41 -17.16 61.73 18.81
C ARG A 41 -15.83 62.48 18.72
N ALA A 42 -15.30 62.64 17.52
CA ALA A 42 -14.39 63.72 17.18
C ALA A 42 -14.97 64.45 15.97
N THR A 43 -15.35 65.71 16.20
CA THR A 43 -15.80 66.66 15.18
C THR A 43 -14.60 67.32 14.52
N ALA A 44 -14.57 67.39 13.19
CA ALA A 44 -13.92 68.50 12.48
C ALA A 44 -14.39 68.60 11.02
N THR A 45 -15.05 69.74 10.76
CA THR A 45 -15.03 70.58 9.54
C THR A 45 -15.40 70.00 8.17
N ALA A 46 -16.48 70.58 7.63
CA ALA A 46 -16.99 70.41 6.28
C ALA A 46 -16.09 71.09 5.22
N ALA A 47 -15.86 70.38 4.12
CA ALA A 47 -15.62 70.95 2.81
C ALA A 47 -16.60 70.27 1.83
N ALA A 48 -17.52 71.04 1.28
CA ALA A 48 -18.43 70.57 0.23
C ALA A 48 -17.67 70.50 -1.10
N LEU A 49 -17.93 69.48 -1.92
CA LEU A 49 -18.04 69.58 -3.40
C LEU A 49 -18.38 68.21 -4.03
N THR A 50 -19.51 68.20 -4.74
CA THR A 50 -19.90 67.36 -5.89
C THR A 50 -19.87 65.83 -5.76
N PHE A 51 -21.07 65.26 -5.66
CA PHE A 51 -21.36 63.86 -5.99
C PHE A 51 -21.23 63.65 -7.51
N VAL A 52 -20.25 62.85 -7.94
CA VAL A 52 -20.35 62.06 -9.17
C VAL A 52 -20.18 60.61 -8.73
N ALA A 53 -21.28 59.87 -8.71
CA ALA A 53 -21.25 58.43 -8.55
C ALA A 53 -20.73 57.82 -9.85
N ALA A 54 -19.40 57.73 -9.98
CA ALA A 54 -18.79 56.79 -10.91
C ALA A 54 -18.68 55.45 -10.18
N LEU A 55 -19.46 54.48 -10.62
CA LEU A 55 -19.39 53.08 -10.18
C LEU A 55 -17.92 52.61 -10.24
N PRO A 56 -17.41 51.87 -9.24
CA PRO A 56 -16.20 51.11 -9.48
C PRO A 56 -16.54 50.08 -10.56
N VAL A 57 -16.05 50.30 -11.78
CA VAL A 57 -15.80 49.18 -12.67
C VAL A 57 -14.67 48.43 -11.99
N ALA A 58 -15.05 47.49 -11.12
CA ALA A 58 -14.13 46.47 -10.68
C ALA A 58 -13.65 45.80 -11.96
N SER A 59 -12.43 46.13 -12.37
CA SER A 59 -11.68 45.31 -13.31
C SER A 59 -11.54 43.97 -12.61
N ALA A 60 -12.51 43.08 -12.82
CA ALA A 60 -12.36 41.67 -12.55
C ALA A 60 -11.13 41.26 -13.35
N HIS A 61 -9.98 41.26 -12.68
CA HIS A 61 -8.88 40.43 -13.09
C HIS A 61 -9.51 39.06 -12.95
N ALA A 62 -9.94 38.51 -14.08
CA ALA A 62 -10.11 37.10 -14.20
C ALA A 62 -8.71 36.57 -13.91
N ASP A 63 -8.45 36.26 -12.64
CA ASP A 63 -7.54 35.19 -12.28
C ASP A 63 -8.15 33.97 -12.96
N THR A 64 -7.85 33.81 -14.25
CA THR A 64 -7.74 32.50 -14.84
C THR A 64 -6.69 31.81 -14.01
N THR A 65 -7.13 31.23 -12.89
CA THR A 65 -6.54 30.02 -12.33
C THR A 65 -6.68 29.03 -13.47
N GLN A 66 -5.71 29.09 -14.38
CA GLN A 66 -5.42 28.01 -15.28
C GLN A 66 -5.16 26.87 -14.31
N ALA A 67 -6.17 26.00 -14.16
CA ALA A 67 -5.98 24.72 -13.53
C ALA A 67 -4.91 24.05 -14.37
N ALA A 68 -3.66 24.24 -13.94
CA ALA A 68 -2.56 23.44 -14.40
C ALA A 68 -3.02 22.04 -14.05
N THR A 69 -3.47 21.30 -15.07
CA THR A 69 -3.37 19.86 -15.05
C THR A 69 -1.90 19.60 -14.81
N THR A 70 -1.54 19.44 -13.53
CA THR A 70 -0.31 18.79 -13.12
C THR A 70 -0.43 17.40 -13.71
N ALA A 71 0.08 17.24 -14.93
CA ALA A 71 0.69 15.99 -15.29
C ALA A 71 1.70 15.74 -14.17
N GLN A 72 1.38 14.83 -13.27
CA GLN A 72 2.32 14.36 -12.26
C GLN A 72 3.41 13.64 -13.05
N THR A 73 4.40 14.41 -13.52
CA THR A 73 5.72 13.88 -13.76
C THR A 73 6.11 13.24 -12.44
N LEU A 74 6.44 11.94 -12.45
CA LEU A 74 7.08 11.33 -11.29
C LEU A 74 8.16 12.29 -10.79
N SER A 75 8.18 12.53 -9.49
CA SER A 75 9.25 13.36 -8.92
C SER A 75 10.61 12.66 -9.01
N VAL A 76 10.64 11.36 -9.31
CA VAL A 76 11.83 10.52 -9.33
C VAL A 76 12.20 10.07 -10.74
N ASP A 77 13.47 10.21 -11.11
CA ASP A 77 14.04 9.60 -12.32
C ASP A 77 14.51 8.16 -12.07
N TYR A 78 14.65 7.39 -13.15
CA TYR A 78 15.00 5.97 -13.12
C TYR A 78 16.34 5.68 -12.43
N ASP A 79 17.37 6.50 -12.67
CA ASP A 79 18.71 6.27 -12.11
C ASP A 79 18.72 6.55 -10.60
N THR A 80 17.93 7.53 -10.14
CA THR A 80 17.71 7.77 -8.72
C THR A 80 16.99 6.59 -8.07
N TRP A 81 15.93 6.07 -8.70
CA TRP A 81 15.21 4.90 -8.18
C TRP A 81 16.10 3.66 -8.08
N LEU A 82 16.90 3.35 -9.11
CA LEU A 82 17.83 2.22 -9.06
C LEU A 82 18.86 2.35 -7.94
N ARG A 83 19.43 3.56 -7.72
CA ARG A 83 20.37 3.80 -6.62
C ARG A 83 19.73 3.56 -5.25
N ASP A 84 18.50 4.00 -5.06
CA ASP A 84 17.79 3.85 -3.79
C ASP A 84 17.41 2.37 -3.55
N VAL A 85 16.99 1.64 -4.60
CA VAL A 85 16.79 0.19 -4.54
C VAL A 85 18.10 -0.53 -4.17
N ALA A 86 19.21 -0.17 -4.81
CA ALA A 86 20.51 -0.77 -4.54
C ALA A 86 20.98 -0.55 -3.09
N ALA A 87 20.66 0.60 -2.49
CA ALA A 87 20.95 0.86 -1.08
C ALA A 87 20.22 -0.12 -0.15
N VAL A 88 18.93 -0.40 -0.40
CA VAL A 88 18.17 -1.38 0.39
C VAL A 88 18.69 -2.81 0.16
N VAL A 89 19.06 -3.16 -1.07
CA VAL A 89 19.69 -4.47 -1.37
C VAL A 89 21.03 -4.63 -0.64
N ALA A 90 21.82 -3.54 -0.52
CA ALA A 90 23.07 -3.54 0.22
C ALA A 90 22.88 -3.78 1.74
N GLU A 91 21.71 -3.46 2.29
CA GLU A 91 21.32 -3.82 3.67
C GLU A 91 20.80 -5.25 3.78
N ALA A 92 20.03 -5.71 2.78
CA ALA A 92 19.41 -7.03 2.80
C ALA A 92 20.42 -8.16 2.60
N ARG A 93 21.39 -7.97 1.71
CA ARG A 93 22.34 -9.02 1.33
C ARG A 93 23.19 -9.54 2.49
N PRO A 94 23.85 -8.71 3.33
CA PRO A 94 24.60 -9.20 4.48
C PRO A 94 23.73 -9.92 5.51
N TYR A 95 22.47 -9.48 5.67
CA TYR A 95 21.53 -10.16 6.56
C TYR A 95 21.19 -11.57 6.04
N ILE A 96 20.85 -11.70 4.75
CA ILE A 96 20.59 -13.02 4.13
C ILE A 96 21.85 -13.89 4.23
N GLU A 97 23.03 -13.34 3.95
CA GLU A 97 24.31 -14.05 4.09
C GLU A 97 24.53 -14.60 5.51
N GLN A 98 24.31 -13.78 6.53
CA GLN A 98 24.47 -14.20 7.91
C GLN A 98 23.42 -15.25 8.29
N ARG A 99 22.15 -15.02 7.94
CA ARG A 99 21.04 -15.88 8.35
C ARG A 99 21.08 -17.27 7.71
N THR A 100 21.69 -17.37 6.53
CA THR A 100 21.84 -18.62 5.77
C THR A 100 23.14 -19.37 6.10
N ALA A 101 24.09 -18.74 6.81
CA ALA A 101 25.32 -19.42 7.24
C ALA A 101 25.04 -20.56 8.24
N ASP A 102 24.04 -20.37 9.10
CA ASP A 102 23.60 -21.33 10.12
C ASP A 102 22.15 -21.79 9.89
N ALA A 103 21.83 -22.24 8.66
CA ALA A 103 20.47 -22.65 8.27
C ALA A 103 19.99 -23.99 8.90
N SER A 104 20.63 -24.47 9.98
CA SER A 104 20.59 -25.84 10.52
C SER A 104 19.27 -26.62 10.34
N GLY A 105 19.10 -27.26 9.18
CA GLY A 105 17.96 -28.12 8.84
C GLY A 105 16.64 -27.38 8.56
N GLU A 106 16.62 -26.05 8.59
CA GLU A 106 15.43 -25.24 8.32
C GLU A 106 15.19 -25.09 6.82
N LYS A 107 13.93 -25.20 6.40
CA LYS A 107 13.55 -24.76 5.05
C LYS A 107 13.42 -23.24 5.08
N GLN A 108 14.38 -22.52 4.53
CA GLN A 108 14.33 -21.07 4.50
C GLN A 108 13.65 -20.55 3.23
N ALA A 109 13.00 -19.39 3.33
CA ALA A 109 12.41 -18.70 2.20
C ALA A 109 12.66 -17.19 2.25
N ILE A 110 12.72 -16.56 1.08
CA ILE A 110 12.44 -15.13 0.91
C ILE A 110 11.11 -14.94 0.19
N VAL A 111 10.45 -13.83 0.48
CA VAL A 111 9.22 -13.41 -0.18
C VAL A 111 9.45 -12.07 -0.86
N LEU A 112 9.08 -11.98 -2.13
CA LEU A 112 9.22 -10.78 -2.96
C LEU A 112 7.86 -10.33 -3.48
N ASP A 113 7.59 -9.02 -3.45
CA ASP A 113 6.60 -8.43 -4.35
C ASP A 113 7.14 -8.37 -5.81
N ILE A 114 6.27 -8.07 -6.78
CA ILE A 114 6.60 -8.01 -8.20
C ILE A 114 6.73 -6.57 -8.71
N ASP A 115 5.71 -5.75 -8.53
CA ASP A 115 5.57 -4.48 -9.27
C ASP A 115 6.45 -3.41 -8.63
N ASN A 116 7.48 -2.94 -9.34
CA ASN A 116 8.54 -2.06 -8.83
C ASN A 116 9.33 -2.65 -7.64
N THR A 117 9.25 -3.96 -7.44
CA THR A 117 10.07 -4.73 -6.50
C THR A 117 10.93 -5.78 -7.18
N SER A 118 10.37 -6.53 -8.13
CA SER A 118 11.12 -7.53 -8.90
C SER A 118 11.18 -7.15 -10.39
N LEU A 119 10.13 -6.51 -10.90
CA LEU A 119 10.02 -6.07 -12.29
C LEU A 119 9.84 -4.54 -12.33
N GLU A 120 10.45 -3.91 -13.33
CA GLU A 120 10.47 -2.45 -13.52
C GLU A 120 9.15 -1.93 -14.14
N THR A 121 8.01 -2.21 -13.52
CA THR A 121 6.71 -2.10 -14.17
C THR A 121 6.23 -0.67 -14.36
N HIS A 122 6.74 0.27 -13.56
CA HIS A 122 6.50 1.70 -13.76
C HIS A 122 7.32 2.27 -14.92
N PHE A 123 8.58 1.83 -15.06
CA PHE A 123 9.55 2.46 -15.97
C PHE A 123 9.51 1.90 -17.39
N HIS A 124 8.69 0.87 -17.63
CA HIS A 124 8.49 0.31 -18.95
C HIS A 124 7.00 0.31 -19.29
N PRO A 125 6.64 0.55 -20.57
CA PRO A 125 5.25 0.49 -20.97
C PRO A 125 4.71 -0.94 -20.80
N PHE A 126 3.41 -1.08 -20.51
CA PHE A 126 2.80 -2.39 -20.22
C PHE A 126 2.92 -3.42 -21.37
N TRP A 127 3.18 -2.99 -22.60
CA TRP A 127 3.43 -3.88 -23.76
C TRP A 127 4.88 -4.35 -23.88
N LYS A 128 5.80 -3.84 -23.05
CA LYS A 128 7.19 -4.32 -22.98
C LYS A 128 7.20 -5.67 -22.28
N LEU A 129 7.36 -6.74 -23.06
CA LEU A 129 7.49 -8.10 -22.57
C LEU A 129 8.79 -8.75 -23.07
N PRO A 130 9.52 -9.48 -22.20
CA PRO A 130 9.34 -9.47 -20.76
C PRO A 130 9.60 -8.05 -20.20
N THR A 131 8.82 -7.63 -19.21
CA THR A 131 9.14 -6.44 -18.42
C THR A 131 10.49 -6.69 -17.76
N PRO A 132 11.48 -5.76 -17.89
CA PRO A 132 12.80 -5.95 -17.31
C PRO A 132 12.75 -6.22 -15.80
N ALA A 133 13.70 -7.05 -15.35
CA ALA A 133 13.92 -7.28 -13.93
C ALA A 133 14.78 -6.16 -13.37
N ILE A 134 14.48 -5.75 -12.14
CA ILE A 134 15.38 -4.94 -11.32
C ILE A 134 16.62 -5.79 -11.06
N GLN A 135 17.75 -5.39 -11.64
CA GLN A 135 18.94 -6.25 -11.70
C GLN A 135 19.43 -6.67 -10.31
N GLU A 136 19.51 -5.73 -9.38
CA GLU A 136 20.01 -5.93 -8.01
C GLU A 136 19.12 -6.89 -7.22
N MET A 137 17.79 -6.79 -7.40
CA MET A 137 16.83 -7.68 -6.75
C MET A 137 16.87 -9.09 -7.34
N ARG A 138 17.08 -9.23 -8.65
CA ARG A 138 17.31 -10.53 -9.28
C ARG A 138 18.60 -11.18 -8.80
N GLU A 139 19.67 -10.40 -8.65
CA GLU A 139 20.93 -10.90 -8.12
C GLU A 139 20.81 -11.32 -6.65
N LEU A 140 20.07 -10.56 -5.84
CA LEU A 140 19.76 -10.93 -4.45
C LEU A 140 18.95 -12.25 -4.38
N ALA A 141 17.93 -12.40 -5.21
CA ALA A 141 17.11 -13.61 -5.27
C ALA A 141 17.94 -14.84 -5.68
N ARG A 142 18.77 -14.71 -6.73
CA ARG A 142 19.70 -15.77 -7.15
C ARG A 142 20.73 -16.10 -6.07
N TYR A 143 21.21 -15.09 -5.33
CA TYR A 143 22.13 -15.32 -4.22
C TYR A 143 21.46 -16.12 -3.09
N ALA A 144 20.22 -15.78 -2.71
CA ALA A 144 19.45 -16.54 -1.74
C ALA A 144 19.20 -17.99 -2.22
N ASP A 145 18.74 -18.17 -3.46
CA ASP A 145 18.53 -19.48 -4.09
C ASP A 145 19.80 -20.34 -4.11
N SER A 146 20.95 -19.74 -4.46
CA SER A 146 22.25 -20.43 -4.45
C SER A 146 22.68 -20.94 -3.07
N ARG A 147 22.05 -20.43 -2.00
CA ARG A 147 22.25 -20.84 -0.61
C ARG A 147 21.15 -21.77 -0.08
N GLY A 148 20.27 -22.28 -0.97
CA GLY A 148 19.20 -23.19 -0.61
C GLY A 148 17.96 -22.52 -0.02
N VAL A 149 17.83 -21.19 -0.18
CA VAL A 149 16.64 -20.43 0.25
C VAL A 149 15.63 -20.40 -0.89
N ALA A 150 14.40 -20.84 -0.62
CA ALA A 150 13.32 -20.78 -1.62
C ALA A 150 12.89 -19.33 -1.89
N VAL A 151 12.53 -19.04 -3.14
CA VAL A 151 12.11 -17.71 -3.59
C VAL A 151 10.63 -17.73 -3.97
N PHE A 152 9.80 -17.12 -3.12
CA PHE A 152 8.37 -16.96 -3.34
C PHE A 152 8.01 -15.54 -3.77
N PHE A 153 7.00 -15.43 -4.62
CA PHE A 153 6.44 -14.15 -5.06
C PHE A 153 5.00 -14.01 -4.57
N VAL A 154 4.68 -12.88 -3.94
CA VAL A 154 3.32 -12.57 -3.47
C VAL A 154 2.91 -11.20 -4.01
N THR A 155 2.00 -11.19 -4.97
CA THR A 155 1.62 -9.99 -5.74
C THR A 155 0.13 -9.70 -5.68
N ALA A 156 -0.23 -8.43 -5.90
CA ALA A 156 -1.62 -8.02 -6.09
C ALA A 156 -2.13 -8.22 -7.52
N ARG A 157 -1.29 -8.69 -8.46
CA ARG A 157 -1.69 -8.97 -9.84
C ARG A 157 -2.85 -9.95 -9.90
N PRO A 158 -3.80 -9.78 -10.84
CA PRO A 158 -4.95 -10.65 -10.95
C PRO A 158 -4.58 -12.02 -11.50
N GLY A 159 -5.21 -13.08 -11.02
CA GLY A 159 -4.89 -14.46 -11.38
C GLY A 159 -5.03 -14.79 -12.87
N ILE A 160 -5.83 -14.02 -13.61
CA ILE A 160 -5.96 -14.15 -15.07
C ILE A 160 -4.63 -13.94 -15.83
N ILE A 161 -3.64 -13.26 -15.23
CA ILE A 161 -2.30 -13.05 -15.81
C ILE A 161 -1.21 -13.88 -15.11
N HIS A 162 -1.58 -14.92 -14.35
CA HIS A 162 -0.63 -15.77 -13.63
C HIS A 162 0.46 -16.32 -14.54
N SER A 163 0.09 -17.03 -15.61
CA SER A 163 1.05 -17.68 -16.51
C SER A 163 1.96 -16.67 -17.22
N LEU A 164 1.46 -15.48 -17.55
CA LEU A 164 2.27 -14.42 -18.13
C LEU A 164 3.28 -13.86 -17.12
N THR A 165 2.85 -13.70 -15.86
CA THR A 165 3.70 -13.21 -14.77
C THR A 165 4.81 -14.22 -14.44
N ASP A 166 4.46 -15.50 -14.29
CA ASP A 166 5.42 -16.59 -14.08
C ASP A 166 6.43 -16.69 -15.24
N TRP A 167 5.94 -16.63 -16.48
CA TRP A 167 6.81 -16.62 -17.66
C TRP A 167 7.76 -15.42 -17.63
N ASN A 168 7.29 -14.21 -17.32
CA ASN A 168 8.13 -13.02 -17.27
C ASN A 168 9.25 -13.16 -16.23
N LEU A 169 8.94 -13.60 -15.00
CA LEU A 169 9.92 -13.80 -13.93
C LEU A 169 11.00 -14.81 -14.36
N LYS A 170 10.60 -15.93 -14.96
CA LYS A 170 11.52 -16.96 -15.45
C LYS A 170 12.37 -16.46 -16.62
N GLN A 171 11.78 -15.74 -17.57
CA GLN A 171 12.52 -15.18 -18.71
C GLN A 171 13.52 -14.12 -18.29
N THR A 172 13.19 -13.30 -17.29
CA THR A 172 14.17 -12.36 -16.73
C THR A 172 15.13 -13.04 -15.77
N GLY A 173 14.94 -14.31 -15.47
CA GLY A 173 15.93 -15.18 -14.84
C GLY A 173 15.87 -15.19 -13.32
N TYR A 174 14.70 -14.95 -12.73
CA TYR A 174 14.45 -15.24 -11.32
C TYR A 174 14.31 -16.76 -11.09
N PRO A 175 14.86 -17.29 -9.98
CA PRO A 175 14.37 -18.54 -9.41
C PRO A 175 12.94 -18.32 -8.89
N VAL A 176 12.03 -19.26 -9.13
CA VAL A 176 10.61 -19.15 -8.77
C VAL A 176 10.14 -20.47 -8.16
N ASP A 177 10.09 -20.54 -6.84
CA ASP A 177 9.58 -21.70 -6.09
C ASP A 177 8.06 -21.63 -5.85
N GLY A 178 7.50 -20.42 -5.90
CA GLY A 178 6.05 -20.23 -5.92
C GLY A 178 5.64 -18.80 -6.24
N LEU A 179 4.47 -18.68 -6.85
CA LEU A 179 3.85 -17.41 -7.25
C LEU A 179 2.41 -17.39 -6.74
N TYR A 180 2.08 -16.40 -5.91
CA TYR A 180 0.74 -16.15 -5.40
C TYR A 180 0.20 -14.85 -6.01
N VAL A 181 -0.87 -14.99 -6.78
CA VAL A 181 -1.63 -13.91 -7.46
C VAL A 181 -3.02 -13.81 -6.85
N ARG A 182 -3.67 -12.64 -6.96
CA ARG A 182 -5.01 -12.46 -6.41
C ARG A 182 -6.07 -13.09 -7.30
N ASP A 183 -6.83 -14.02 -6.75
CA ASP A 183 -8.01 -14.57 -7.44
C ASP A 183 -9.14 -13.53 -7.50
N LEU A 184 -10.05 -13.70 -8.47
CA LEU A 184 -11.14 -12.74 -8.73
C LEU A 184 -11.98 -12.37 -7.48
N PRO A 185 -12.34 -13.31 -6.58
CA PRO A 185 -13.05 -12.96 -5.33
C PRO A 185 -12.18 -12.12 -4.38
N ASP A 186 -10.88 -12.42 -4.33
CA ASP A 186 -9.94 -11.74 -3.45
C ASP A 186 -9.65 -10.32 -3.91
N LEU A 187 -9.82 -9.99 -5.20
CA LEU A 187 -9.58 -8.64 -5.73
C LEU A 187 -10.35 -7.53 -5.01
N PHE A 188 -11.50 -7.85 -4.40
CA PHE A 188 -12.32 -6.91 -3.65
C PHE A 188 -11.95 -6.80 -2.16
N GLY A 189 -11.04 -7.66 -1.69
CA GLY A 189 -10.51 -7.64 -0.32
C GLY A 189 -9.37 -6.65 -0.11
N GLU A 190 -8.91 -6.53 1.13
CA GLU A 190 -7.73 -5.74 1.48
C GLU A 190 -6.44 -6.43 0.99
N VAL A 191 -5.59 -5.69 0.25
CA VAL A 191 -4.34 -6.22 -0.33
C VAL A 191 -3.40 -6.75 0.76
N SER A 192 -3.20 -5.99 1.84
CA SER A 192 -2.31 -6.37 2.95
C SER A 192 -2.75 -7.64 3.66
N ALA A 193 -4.06 -7.82 3.87
CA ALA A 193 -4.61 -9.04 4.46
C ALA A 193 -4.33 -10.26 3.59
N TYR A 194 -4.58 -10.15 2.28
CA TYR A 194 -4.22 -11.20 1.32
C TYR A 194 -2.73 -11.54 1.36
N LYS A 195 -1.84 -10.54 1.32
CA LYS A 195 -0.39 -10.77 1.33
C LYS A 195 0.08 -11.42 2.64
N THR A 196 -0.51 -11.03 3.76
CA THR A 196 -0.27 -11.61 5.08
C THR A 196 -0.68 -13.08 5.10
N GLU A 197 -1.88 -13.40 4.62
CA GLU A 197 -2.36 -14.77 4.53
C GLU A 197 -1.43 -15.66 3.69
N LYS A 198 -0.92 -15.16 2.55
CA LYS A 198 -0.02 -15.94 1.70
C LYS A 198 1.35 -16.18 2.32
N ARG A 199 1.87 -15.24 3.13
CA ARG A 199 3.07 -15.52 3.94
C ARG A 199 2.80 -16.56 5.02
N ALA A 200 1.66 -16.49 5.70
CA ALA A 200 1.26 -17.52 6.65
C ALA A 200 1.11 -18.90 5.98
N GLU A 201 0.61 -18.95 4.75
CA GLU A 201 0.52 -20.19 3.96
C GLU A 201 1.91 -20.77 3.62
N ILE A 202 2.89 -19.92 3.32
CA ILE A 202 4.28 -20.33 3.10
C ILE A 202 4.89 -20.90 4.40
N GLU A 203 4.67 -20.24 5.54
CA GLU A 203 5.10 -20.77 6.84
C GLU A 203 4.43 -22.12 7.17
N ALA A 204 3.14 -22.27 6.87
CA ALA A 204 2.41 -23.53 7.03
C ALA A 204 2.97 -24.67 6.16
N LYS A 205 3.68 -24.36 5.07
CA LYS A 205 4.45 -25.33 4.25
C LYS A 205 5.82 -25.70 4.86
N GLY A 206 6.07 -25.24 6.08
CA GLY A 206 7.26 -25.51 6.89
C GLY A 206 8.44 -24.60 6.56
N TYR A 207 8.22 -23.48 5.88
CA TYR A 207 9.28 -22.52 5.59
C TYR A 207 9.43 -21.48 6.71
N THR A 208 10.67 -21.12 7.03
CA THR A 208 10.99 -19.90 7.77
C THR A 208 11.23 -18.78 6.78
N ILE A 209 10.36 -17.76 6.76
CA ILE A 209 10.57 -16.59 5.89
C ILE A 209 11.60 -15.67 6.55
N ILE A 210 12.83 -15.72 6.05
CA ILE A 210 13.93 -14.94 6.61
C ILE A 210 13.86 -13.47 6.16
N ALA A 211 13.42 -13.21 4.93
CA ALA A 211 13.31 -11.86 4.40
C ALA A 211 12.04 -11.70 3.56
N ASN A 212 11.30 -10.61 3.80
CA ASN A 212 10.18 -10.17 2.97
C ASN A 212 10.50 -8.77 2.39
N ILE A 213 10.52 -8.65 1.07
CA ILE A 213 10.93 -7.44 0.36
C ILE A 213 9.80 -6.97 -0.55
N GLY A 214 9.49 -5.67 -0.44
CA GLY A 214 8.43 -5.02 -1.21
C GLY A 214 8.58 -3.51 -1.18
N ASN A 215 8.00 -2.85 -2.18
CA ASN A 215 8.01 -1.40 -2.35
C ASN A 215 6.80 -0.75 -1.72
N ASN A 216 5.71 -1.45 -1.40
CA ASN A 216 4.54 -0.86 -0.75
C ASN A 216 4.43 -1.34 0.71
N THR A 217 3.89 -0.50 1.60
CA THR A 217 3.63 -0.86 3.00
C THR A 217 2.75 -2.13 3.12
N THR A 218 1.79 -2.32 2.21
CA THR A 218 0.93 -3.51 2.16
C THR A 218 1.69 -4.82 1.93
N ASP A 219 2.90 -4.74 1.39
CA ASP A 219 3.77 -5.91 1.20
C ASP A 219 4.34 -6.41 2.52
N LEU A 220 4.52 -5.51 3.49
CA LEU A 220 5.38 -5.74 4.66
C LEU A 220 4.60 -5.90 5.97
N VAL A 221 3.44 -5.25 6.08
CA VAL A 221 2.62 -5.32 7.29
C VAL A 221 2.00 -6.69 7.48
N GLY A 222 1.69 -7.05 8.72
CA GLY A 222 1.03 -8.32 9.09
C GLY A 222 1.97 -9.46 9.51
N GLY A 223 3.29 -9.23 9.54
CA GLY A 223 4.27 -10.21 10.05
C GLY A 223 4.56 -11.35 9.08
N HIS A 224 4.86 -12.54 9.63
CA HIS A 224 5.26 -13.75 8.89
C HIS A 224 6.55 -13.60 8.10
N ALA A 225 7.51 -12.86 8.67
CA ALA A 225 8.89 -12.78 8.21
C ALA A 225 9.78 -12.34 9.38
N GLU A 226 11.00 -12.88 9.47
CA GLU A 226 11.98 -12.45 10.48
C GLU A 226 12.42 -11.00 10.27
N ARG A 227 12.60 -10.60 9.00
CA ARG A 227 12.98 -9.24 8.63
C ARG A 227 12.25 -8.77 7.37
N THR A 228 11.87 -7.50 7.38
CA THR A 228 11.28 -6.82 6.23
C THR A 228 12.25 -5.79 5.66
N PHE A 229 12.22 -5.60 4.35
CA PHE A 229 13.00 -4.59 3.64
C PHE A 229 12.07 -3.81 2.71
N LYS A 230 11.93 -2.50 2.97
CA LYS A 230 11.06 -1.61 2.21
C LYS A 230 11.86 -0.94 1.09
N LEU A 231 11.51 -1.23 -0.15
CA LEU A 231 12.00 -0.51 -1.31
C LEU A 231 11.32 0.87 -1.42
N PRO A 232 11.96 1.85 -2.09
CA PRO A 232 11.38 3.17 -2.29
C PRO A 232 10.11 3.12 -3.15
N ASP A 233 9.05 3.78 -2.69
CA ASP A 233 7.81 4.04 -3.45
C ASP A 233 7.50 5.51 -3.67
N TYR A 234 8.31 6.42 -3.10
CA TYR A 234 8.18 7.88 -3.23
C TYR A 234 6.77 8.39 -2.93
N ASP A 235 6.31 8.13 -1.71
CA ASP A 235 4.95 8.48 -1.24
C ASP A 235 3.84 7.81 -2.07
N GLY A 236 4.10 6.60 -2.54
CA GLY A 236 3.14 5.77 -3.27
C GLY A 236 3.14 5.96 -4.80
N GLN A 237 4.01 6.82 -5.34
CA GLN A 237 4.15 7.03 -6.78
C GLN A 237 4.56 5.76 -7.56
N LEU A 238 5.25 4.83 -6.90
CA LEU A 238 5.65 3.55 -7.50
C LEU A 238 4.90 2.34 -6.91
N SER A 239 3.75 2.54 -6.24
CA SER A 239 2.94 1.46 -5.66
C SER A 239 2.19 0.61 -6.68
#